data_AF-A0A2X3EZH5-F1
#
_entry.id   AF-A0A2X3EZH5-F1
#
_cell.length_a   1.000
_cell.length_b   1.000
_cell.length_c   1.000
_cell.angle_alpha   90.00
_cell.angle_beta   90.00
_cell.angle_gamma   90.00
#
_symmetry.space_group_name_H-M   'P 1'
#
loop_
_entity.id
_entity.type
_entity.pdbx_description
1 polymer ?
#
loop_
_entity_poly.entity_id
_entity_poly.type
_entity_poly.pdbx_seq_one_letter_code
_entity_poly.pdbx_strand_id
1 'polypeptide(L)'
;MAAWKWWGPFSVRDGEDNYQLYLIRPASTSQSDFINLLFDRPLLLLIVTMLVSAPLLLWLAWSLAKPARKLKNAADEVAQGNLRQHPELEAGPQEFLAAGASFNQMVTALERMMTSQQRLLSDISHELRTPLTRLQLGTALLRRRSGESKELERIETEAHRLDSMINDLLVMSRNQAKNALVSETVKANQLWNEVLDNAAFEAEQMGKSFTVEYPPGPWPLYGNPNALESALENIVRNALRYSHTKISVSFSVDKDGVTG
;
A
#
# COMPACT_ATOMS: atom_id res chain seq x y z
N MET A 1 -2.63 -33.09 -59.51
CA MET A 1 -3.37 -33.22 -60.79
C MET A 1 -4.42 -32.12 -60.83
N ALA A 2 -4.35 -31.21 -61.80
CA ALA A 2 -5.36 -30.17 -61.96
C ALA A 2 -6.65 -30.80 -62.47
N ALA A 3 -7.77 -30.57 -61.77
CA ALA A 3 -9.09 -30.94 -62.26
C ALA A 3 -9.50 -29.97 -63.38
N TRP A 4 -10.16 -30.46 -64.41
CA TRP A 4 -10.63 -29.65 -65.53
C TRP A 4 -12.15 -29.73 -65.59
N LYS A 5 -12.82 -28.57 -65.68
CA LYS A 5 -14.28 -28.52 -65.78
C LYS A 5 -14.65 -28.13 -67.20
N TRP A 6 -15.52 -28.94 -67.81
CA TRP A 6 -15.92 -28.83 -69.21
C TRP A 6 -17.33 -28.26 -69.28
N TRP A 7 -17.54 -27.22 -70.09
CA TRP A 7 -18.86 -26.63 -70.33
C TRP A 7 -19.14 -26.59 -71.84
N GLY A 8 -20.27 -27.16 -72.26
CA GLY A 8 -20.67 -27.30 -73.66
C GLY A 8 -21.42 -28.62 -73.92
N PRO A 9 -21.75 -28.94 -75.18
CA PRO A 9 -21.40 -28.20 -76.40
C PRO A 9 -22.29 -26.98 -76.63
N PHE A 10 -21.67 -25.88 -77.07
CA PHE A 10 -22.39 -24.74 -77.66
C PHE A 10 -22.26 -24.84 -79.18
N SER A 11 -23.38 -24.95 -79.89
CA SER A 11 -23.38 -24.97 -81.35
C SER A 11 -23.20 -23.56 -81.89
N VAL A 12 -22.11 -23.32 -82.62
CA VAL A 12 -21.84 -22.07 -83.34
C VAL A 12 -21.83 -22.39 -84.83
N ARG A 13 -22.59 -21.61 -85.59
CA ARG A 13 -22.75 -21.79 -87.03
C ARG A 13 -21.99 -20.67 -87.74
N ASP A 14 -21.06 -21.02 -88.62
CA ASP A 14 -20.31 -20.08 -89.44
C ASP A 14 -20.46 -20.49 -90.91
N GLY A 15 -21.26 -19.72 -91.66
CA GLY A 15 -21.69 -20.12 -93.01
C GLY A 15 -22.56 -21.38 -93.02
N GLU A 16 -22.23 -22.34 -93.89
CA GLU A 16 -22.91 -23.65 -93.95
C GLU A 16 -22.36 -24.68 -92.94
N ASP A 17 -21.24 -24.37 -92.27
CA ASP A 17 -20.58 -25.28 -91.34
C ASP A 17 -21.06 -25.08 -89.89
N ASN A 18 -21.25 -26.20 -89.19
CA ASN A 18 -21.75 -26.23 -87.82
C ASN A 18 -20.64 -26.74 -86.89
N TYR A 19 -20.12 -25.86 -86.05
CA TYR A 19 -19.05 -26.18 -85.11
C TYR A 19 -19.62 -26.38 -83.69
N GLN A 20 -19.08 -27.38 -82.98
CA GLN A 20 -19.34 -27.55 -81.55
C GLN A 20 -18.20 -26.97 -80.73
N LEU A 21 -18.50 -25.92 -79.99
CA LEU A 21 -17.52 -25.24 -79.14
C LEU A 21 -17.57 -25.83 -77.72
N TYR A 22 -16.42 -26.27 -77.23
CA TYR A 22 -16.22 -26.74 -75.86
C TYR A 22 -15.33 -25.76 -75.12
N LEU A 23 -15.82 -25.22 -74.00
CA LEU A 23 -15.04 -24.35 -73.13
C LEU A 23 -14.41 -25.19 -72.01
N ILE A 24 -13.08 -25.18 -71.97
CA ILE A 24 -12.29 -25.85 -70.95
C ILE A 24 -11.67 -24.77 -70.05
N ARG A 25 -12.10 -24.72 -68.79
CA ARG A 25 -11.48 -23.84 -67.80
C ARG A 25 -10.69 -24.71 -66.80
N PRO A 26 -9.44 -24.35 -66.46
CA PRO A 26 -8.75 -25.02 -65.37
C PRO A 26 -9.59 -24.86 -64.10
N ALA A 27 -9.90 -25.96 -63.40
CA ALA A 27 -10.50 -25.83 -62.08
C ALA A 27 -9.50 -25.05 -61.22
N SER A 28 -9.93 -23.92 -60.68
CA SER A 28 -9.09 -23.06 -59.88
C SER A 28 -8.54 -23.86 -58.71
N THR A 29 -7.28 -23.57 -58.36
CA THR A 29 -6.48 -24.22 -57.32
C THR A 29 -7.29 -24.42 -56.03
N SER A 30 -7.03 -25.53 -55.32
CA SER A 30 -7.67 -25.98 -54.07
C SER A 30 -7.95 -24.88 -53.00
N GLN A 31 -7.22 -23.75 -53.04
CA GLN A 31 -7.51 -22.56 -52.23
C GLN A 31 -8.88 -21.93 -52.49
N SER A 32 -9.34 -21.90 -53.74
CA SER A 32 -10.64 -21.29 -54.09
C SER A 32 -11.83 -22.09 -53.58
N ASP A 33 -11.72 -23.43 -53.56
CA ASP A 33 -12.75 -24.30 -53.00
C ASP A 33 -12.88 -24.16 -51.48
N PHE A 34 -11.79 -23.97 -50.74
CA PHE A 34 -11.83 -23.71 -49.29
C PHE A 34 -12.56 -22.42 -48.95
N ILE A 35 -12.27 -21.35 -49.70
CA ILE A 35 -12.91 -20.05 -49.50
C ILE A 35 -14.40 -20.12 -49.87
N ASN A 36 -14.74 -20.75 -51.00
CA ASN A 36 -16.14 -20.92 -51.42
C ASN A 36 -16.94 -21.80 -50.44
N LEU A 37 -16.36 -22.87 -49.89
CA LEU A 37 -17.00 -23.74 -48.90
C LEU A 37 -17.27 -23.02 -47.56
N LEU A 38 -16.42 -22.05 -47.20
CA LEU A 38 -16.62 -21.14 -46.06
C LEU A 38 -17.77 -20.15 -46.31
N PHE A 39 -17.88 -19.58 -47.52
CA PHE A 39 -18.93 -18.62 -47.87
C PHE A 39 -20.30 -19.27 -48.14
N ASP A 40 -20.34 -20.49 -48.67
CA ASP A 40 -21.58 -21.23 -48.95
C ASP A 40 -22.29 -21.74 -47.66
N ARG A 41 -21.60 -21.70 -46.51
CA ARG A 41 -22.11 -22.20 -45.21
C ARG A 41 -22.00 -21.10 -44.15
N PRO A 42 -22.99 -20.18 -44.03
CA PRO A 42 -22.90 -19.03 -43.11
C PRO A 42 -22.72 -19.43 -41.64
N LEU A 43 -23.29 -20.57 -41.22
CA LEU A 43 -23.10 -21.10 -39.86
C LEU A 43 -21.65 -21.55 -39.60
N LEU A 44 -20.97 -22.13 -40.59
CA LEU A 44 -19.57 -22.56 -40.47
C LEU A 44 -18.66 -21.33 -40.31
N LEU A 45 -18.90 -20.29 -41.11
CA LEU A 45 -18.21 -19.00 -41.00
C LEU A 45 -18.37 -18.40 -39.60
N LEU A 46 -19.59 -18.39 -39.05
CA LEU A 46 -19.86 -17.90 -37.69
C LEU A 46 -19.07 -18.69 -36.64
N ILE A 47 -19.09 -20.03 -36.70
CA ILE A 47 -18.36 -20.88 -35.76
C ILE A 47 -16.86 -20.63 -35.85
N VAL A 48 -16.29 -20.55 -37.06
CA VAL A 48 -14.85 -20.31 -37.26
C VAL A 48 -14.45 -18.93 -36.76
N THR A 49 -15.22 -17.89 -37.07
CA THR A 49 -14.94 -16.53 -36.57
C THR A 49 -15.06 -16.46 -35.05
N MET A 50 -16.02 -17.13 -34.44
CA MET A 50 -16.17 -17.23 -32.98
C MET A 50 -14.99 -17.99 -32.35
N LEU A 51 -14.57 -19.11 -32.94
CA LEU A 51 -13.44 -19.92 -32.45
C LEU A 51 -12.11 -19.16 -32.49
N VAL A 52 -11.94 -18.23 -33.43
CA VAL A 52 -10.72 -17.40 -33.54
C VAL A 52 -10.81 -16.15 -32.67
N SER A 53 -11.95 -15.46 -32.69
CA SER A 53 -12.13 -14.19 -31.98
C SER A 53 -12.25 -14.35 -30.47
N ALA A 54 -12.97 -15.36 -29.98
CA ALA A 54 -13.17 -15.57 -28.55
C ALA A 54 -11.86 -15.74 -27.76
N PRO A 55 -10.93 -16.66 -28.13
CA PRO A 55 -9.66 -16.80 -27.42
C PRO A 55 -8.78 -15.56 -27.55
N LEU A 56 -8.79 -14.88 -28.70
CA LEU A 56 -8.05 -13.63 -28.91
C LEU A 56 -8.54 -12.53 -27.97
N LEU A 57 -9.87 -12.34 -27.86
CA LEU A 57 -10.48 -11.36 -26.96
C LEU A 57 -10.23 -11.70 -25.49
N LEU A 58 -10.33 -12.99 -25.11
CA LEU A 58 -10.02 -13.43 -23.76
C LEU A 58 -8.54 -13.20 -23.40
N TRP A 59 -7.63 -13.51 -24.33
CA TRP A 59 -6.20 -13.26 -24.15
C TRP A 59 -5.90 -11.77 -23.99
N LEU A 60 -6.50 -10.91 -24.83
CA LEU A 60 -6.35 -9.46 -24.75
C LEU A 60 -6.93 -8.89 -23.44
N ALA A 61 -8.12 -9.36 -23.04
CA ALA A 61 -8.73 -8.95 -21.78
C ALA A 61 -7.83 -9.30 -20.59
N TRP A 62 -7.22 -10.49 -20.59
CA TRP A 62 -6.31 -10.91 -19.52
C TRP A 62 -4.98 -10.17 -19.55
N SER A 63 -4.44 -9.87 -20.74
CA SER A 63 -3.16 -9.16 -20.87
C SER A 63 -3.24 -7.70 -20.38
N LEU A 64 -4.40 -7.05 -20.49
CA LEU A 64 -4.64 -5.70 -19.96
C LEU A 64 -5.12 -5.71 -18.50
N ALA A 65 -6.02 -6.62 -18.12
CA ALA A 65 -6.60 -6.61 -16.78
C ALA A 65 -5.58 -6.96 -15.68
N LYS A 66 -4.63 -7.86 -15.97
CA LYS A 66 -3.61 -8.29 -15.00
C LYS A 66 -2.69 -7.14 -14.55
N PRO A 67 -2.01 -6.39 -15.45
CA PRO A 67 -1.18 -5.26 -15.03
C PRO A 67 -1.99 -4.11 -14.41
N ALA A 68 -3.21 -3.84 -14.89
CA ALA A 68 -4.08 -2.83 -14.28
C ALA A 68 -4.43 -3.15 -12.82
N ARG A 69 -4.71 -4.42 -12.50
CA ARG A 69 -4.94 -4.87 -11.11
C ARG A 69 -3.70 -4.72 -10.23
N LYS A 70 -2.50 -4.97 -10.77
CA LYS A 70 -1.25 -4.75 -10.01
C LYS A 70 -1.07 -3.28 -9.64
N LEU A 71 -1.28 -2.37 -10.59
CA LEU A 71 -1.21 -0.92 -10.34
C LEU A 71 -2.23 -0.48 -9.29
N LYS A 72 -3.47 -0.98 -9.39
CA LYS A 72 -4.49 -0.73 -8.36
C LYS A 72 -4.01 -1.20 -6.98
N ASN A 73 -3.56 -2.45 -6.86
CA ASN A 73 -3.16 -3.01 -5.57
C ASN A 73 -1.97 -2.24 -4.98
N ALA A 74 -0.98 -1.89 -5.81
CA ALA A 74 0.15 -1.07 -5.36
C ALA A 74 -0.31 0.33 -4.90
N ALA A 75 -1.25 0.96 -5.60
CA ALA A 75 -1.84 2.22 -5.17
C ALA A 75 -2.62 2.10 -3.85
N ASP A 76 -3.38 1.01 -3.67
CA ASP A 76 -4.11 0.71 -2.44
C ASP A 76 -3.14 0.47 -1.26
N GLU A 77 -1.97 -0.16 -1.50
CA GLU A 77 -0.90 -0.33 -0.51
C GLU A 77 -0.25 1.01 -0.13
N VAL A 78 0.08 1.84 -1.12
CA VAL A 78 0.63 3.19 -0.89
C VAL A 78 -0.37 4.07 -0.13
N ALA A 79 -1.67 3.97 -0.43
CA ALA A 79 -2.72 4.68 0.29
C ALA A 79 -2.82 4.26 1.77
N GLN A 80 -2.40 3.04 2.11
CA GLN A 80 -2.30 2.54 3.49
C GLN A 80 -0.97 2.91 4.18
N GLY A 81 -0.10 3.66 3.50
CA GLY A 81 1.19 4.11 4.04
C GLY A 81 2.36 3.17 3.76
N ASN A 82 2.18 2.12 2.95
CA ASN A 82 3.27 1.26 2.51
C ASN A 82 4.01 1.91 1.33
N LEU A 83 5.11 2.61 1.59
CA LEU A 83 5.92 3.30 0.57
C LEU A 83 7.03 2.42 -0.03
N ARG A 84 6.81 1.11 -0.12
CA ARG A 84 7.76 0.20 -0.76
C ARG A 84 7.67 0.32 -2.28
N GLN A 85 8.81 0.15 -2.94
CA GLN A 85 8.84 0.05 -4.41
C GLN A 85 8.23 -1.27 -4.85
N HIS A 86 7.59 -1.26 -6.02
CA HIS A 86 6.95 -2.41 -6.64
C HIS A 86 7.63 -2.73 -7.99
N PRO A 87 8.76 -3.47 -7.99
CA PRO A 87 9.49 -3.80 -9.22
C PRO A 87 8.65 -4.60 -10.22
N GLU A 88 7.65 -5.34 -9.75
CA GLU A 88 6.73 -6.12 -10.57
C GLU A 88 5.82 -5.29 -11.48
N LEU A 89 5.78 -3.97 -11.28
CA LEU A 89 5.10 -2.99 -12.15
C LEU A 89 5.96 -2.57 -13.35
N GLU A 90 7.29 -2.72 -13.27
CA GLU A 90 8.24 -2.41 -14.35
C GLU A 90 8.43 -3.59 -15.32
N ALA A 91 7.58 -4.61 -15.20
CA ALA A 91 7.56 -5.77 -16.08
C ALA A 91 6.25 -5.85 -16.86
N GLY A 92 6.32 -5.94 -18.18
CA GLY A 92 5.15 -6.10 -19.04
C GLY A 92 5.22 -5.30 -20.35
N PRO A 93 4.07 -5.08 -21.00
CA PRO A 93 3.98 -4.22 -22.19
C PRO A 93 4.52 -2.82 -21.92
N GLN A 94 5.05 -2.16 -22.96
CA GLN A 94 5.82 -0.92 -22.84
C GLN A 94 5.03 0.21 -22.16
N GLU A 95 3.72 0.28 -22.39
CA GLU A 95 2.82 1.27 -21.80
C GLU A 95 2.70 1.12 -20.29
N PHE A 96 2.62 -0.12 -19.80
CA PHE A 96 2.55 -0.42 -18.37
C PHE A 96 3.91 -0.29 -17.69
N LEU A 97 5.00 -0.56 -18.41
CA LEU A 97 6.37 -0.36 -17.92
C LEU A 97 6.59 1.12 -17.58
N ALA A 98 6.24 2.03 -18.50
CA ALA A 98 6.35 3.47 -18.26
C ALA A 98 5.50 3.93 -17.07
N ALA A 99 4.25 3.45 -16.97
CA ALA A 99 3.38 3.76 -15.85
C ALA A 99 3.92 3.22 -14.50
N GLY A 100 4.46 1.99 -14.49
CA GLY A 100 5.10 1.38 -13.32
C GLY A 100 6.33 2.15 -12.86
N ALA A 101 7.20 2.57 -13.80
CA ALA A 101 8.37 3.38 -13.48
C ALA A 101 7.99 4.75 -12.90
N SER A 102 6.99 5.44 -13.49
CA SER A 102 6.47 6.70 -12.95
C SER A 102 5.83 6.52 -11.57
N PHE A 103 5.13 5.41 -11.34
CA PHE A 103 4.58 5.06 -10.03
C PHE A 103 5.70 4.88 -8.99
N ASN A 104 6.74 4.11 -9.29
CA ASN A 104 7.87 3.90 -8.37
C ASN A 104 8.65 5.20 -8.09
N GLN A 105 8.78 6.08 -9.09
CA GLN A 105 9.33 7.42 -8.89
C GLN A 105 8.47 8.27 -7.94
N MET A 106 7.14 8.23 -8.10
CA MET A 106 6.20 8.90 -7.20
C MET A 106 6.32 8.38 -5.76
N VAL A 107 6.37 7.06 -5.56
CA VAL A 107 6.55 6.45 -4.23
C VAL A 107 7.87 6.91 -3.60
N THR A 108 8.96 6.89 -4.37
CA THR A 108 10.27 7.36 -3.89
C THR A 108 10.26 8.85 -3.54
N ALA A 109 9.54 9.68 -4.30
CA ALA A 109 9.39 11.10 -4.01
C ALA A 109 8.58 11.33 -2.72
N LEU A 110 7.51 10.57 -2.50
CA LEU A 110 6.73 10.61 -1.27
C LEU A 110 7.57 10.22 -0.05
N GLU A 111 8.34 9.14 -0.13
CA GLU A 111 9.25 8.70 0.94
C GLU A 111 10.29 9.78 1.28
N ARG A 112 10.91 10.38 0.25
CA ARG A 112 11.85 11.51 0.44
C ARG A 112 11.18 12.71 1.10
N MET A 113 9.96 13.04 0.71
CA MET A 113 9.22 14.16 1.30
C MET A 113 8.92 13.91 2.78
N MET A 114 8.43 12.71 3.13
CA MET A 114 8.14 12.35 4.52
C MET A 114 9.41 12.34 5.39
N THR A 115 10.49 11.75 4.90
CA THR A 115 11.78 11.75 5.63
C THR A 115 12.38 13.15 5.77
N SER A 116 12.13 14.05 4.81
CA SER A 116 12.53 15.46 4.91
C SER A 116 11.74 16.22 5.97
N GLN A 117 10.41 16.02 6.04
CA GLN A 117 9.58 16.64 7.07
C GLN A 117 9.99 16.19 8.48
N GLN A 118 10.33 14.91 8.64
CA GLN A 118 10.82 14.37 9.92
C GLN A 118 12.15 14.98 10.35
N ARG A 119 13.10 15.09 9.41
CA ARG A 119 14.39 15.76 9.66
C ARG A 119 14.17 17.21 10.08
N LEU A 120 13.33 17.95 9.36
CA LEU A 120 12.98 19.33 9.71
C LEU A 120 12.41 19.44 11.12
N LEU A 121 11.46 18.57 11.51
CA LEU A 121 10.88 18.58 12.85
C LEU A 121 11.91 18.23 13.93
N SER A 122 12.83 17.30 13.64
CA SER A 122 13.95 16.96 14.52
C SER A 122 14.86 18.16 14.76
N ASP A 123 15.23 18.86 13.68
CA ASP A 123 16.13 20.01 13.74
C ASP A 123 15.49 21.18 14.49
N ILE A 124 14.23 21.51 14.17
CA ILE A 124 13.46 22.55 14.86
C ILE A 124 13.38 22.26 16.37
N SER A 125 13.11 21.02 16.75
CA SER A 125 12.97 20.68 18.16
C SER A 125 14.30 20.79 18.92
N HIS A 126 15.42 20.45 18.27
CA HIS A 126 16.75 20.64 18.84
C HIS A 126 17.07 22.13 19.03
N GLU A 127 16.74 22.96 18.04
CA GLU A 127 16.90 24.42 18.10
C GLU A 127 15.99 25.06 19.15
N LEU A 128 14.79 24.52 19.39
CA LEU A 128 13.86 25.01 20.43
C LEU A 128 14.25 24.59 21.85
N ARG A 129 14.88 23.42 22.02
CA ARG A 129 15.32 22.95 23.34
C ARG A 129 16.38 23.88 23.94
N THR A 130 17.28 24.40 23.13
CA THR A 130 18.36 25.30 23.59
C THR A 130 17.85 26.59 24.28
N PRO A 131 16.98 27.42 23.67
CA PRO A 131 16.41 28.59 24.34
C PRO A 131 15.48 28.21 25.50
N LEU A 132 14.80 27.06 25.44
CA LEU A 132 13.95 26.59 26.53
C LEU A 132 14.77 26.25 27.78
N THR A 133 15.89 25.53 27.62
CA THR A 133 16.84 25.26 28.71
C THR A 133 17.38 26.56 29.30
N ARG A 134 17.68 27.56 28.46
CA ARG A 134 18.12 28.89 28.94
C ARG A 134 17.02 29.61 29.74
N LEU A 135 15.76 29.50 29.32
CA LEU A 135 14.62 30.06 30.06
C LEU A 135 14.42 29.36 31.41
N GLN A 136 14.51 28.04 31.46
CA GLN A 136 14.47 27.25 32.70
C GLN A 136 15.62 27.61 33.66
N LEU A 137 16.84 27.80 33.14
CA LEU A 137 17.97 28.30 33.95
C LEU A 137 17.73 29.72 34.48
N GLY A 138 17.19 30.61 33.64
CA GLY A 138 16.86 31.98 34.03
C GLY A 138 15.81 32.05 35.14
N THR A 139 14.76 31.25 35.03
CA THR A 139 13.71 31.13 36.06
C THR A 139 14.24 30.53 37.35
N ALA A 140 15.08 29.50 37.29
CA ALA A 140 15.75 28.94 38.47
C ALA A 140 16.66 29.95 39.18
N LEU A 141 17.40 30.77 38.44
CA LEU A 141 18.23 31.85 38.99
C LEU A 141 17.38 32.96 39.62
N LEU A 142 16.27 33.34 38.98
CA LEU A 142 15.29 34.29 39.51
C LEU A 142 14.67 33.78 40.82
N ARG A 143 14.28 32.51 40.88
CA ARG A 143 13.75 31.85 42.08
C ARG A 143 14.74 31.93 43.23
N ARG A 144 16.02 31.65 42.95
CA ARG A 144 17.10 31.71 43.94
C ARG A 144 17.35 33.14 44.45
N ARG A 145 17.19 34.16 43.61
CA ARG A 145 17.49 35.55 43.95
C ARG A 145 16.33 36.29 44.60
N SER A 146 15.11 36.08 44.12
CA SER A 146 13.92 36.86 44.46
C SER A 146 12.87 36.07 45.26
N GLY A 147 13.09 34.76 45.46
CA GLY A 147 12.11 33.87 46.09
C GLY A 147 11.05 33.34 45.12
N GLU A 148 10.12 32.57 45.66
CA GLU A 148 8.98 32.03 44.91
C GLU A 148 7.95 33.15 44.62
N SER A 149 7.43 33.19 43.39
CA SER A 149 6.29 34.04 43.03
C SER A 149 5.29 33.24 42.19
N LYS A 150 4.00 33.59 42.25
CA LYS A 150 2.95 32.91 41.47
C LYS A 150 3.17 33.05 39.96
N GLU A 151 3.77 34.16 39.53
CA GLU A 151 4.14 34.43 38.15
C GLU A 151 5.30 33.53 37.72
N LEU A 152 6.29 33.35 38.59
CA LEU A 152 7.44 32.48 38.32
C LEU A 152 7.03 31.00 38.21
N GLU A 153 6.18 30.53 39.13
CA GLU A 153 5.60 29.18 39.08
C GLU A 153 4.80 28.95 37.78
N ARG A 154 4.04 29.95 37.33
CA ARG A 154 3.34 29.91 36.04
C ARG A 154 4.32 29.80 34.86
N ILE A 155 5.39 30.59 34.84
CA ILE A 155 6.38 30.55 33.75
C ILE A 155 7.09 29.19 33.72
N GLU A 156 7.50 28.66 34.87
CA GLU A 156 8.11 27.32 34.98
C GLU A 156 7.16 26.23 34.49
N THR A 157 5.87 26.31 34.86
CA THR A 157 4.84 25.35 34.42
C THR A 157 4.65 25.39 32.90
N GLU A 158 4.58 26.58 32.29
CA GLU A 158 4.45 26.72 30.83
C GLU A 158 5.72 26.28 30.10
N ALA A 159 6.90 26.53 30.65
CA ALA A 159 8.16 26.02 30.09
C ALA A 159 8.20 24.48 30.09
N HIS A 160 7.76 23.84 31.17
CA HIS A 160 7.64 22.37 31.22
C HIS A 160 6.58 21.82 30.27
N ARG A 161 5.45 22.53 30.10
CA ARG A 161 4.44 22.17 29.10
C ARG A 161 4.99 22.22 27.68
N LEU A 162 5.74 23.27 27.34
CA LEU A 162 6.39 23.40 26.03
C LEU A 162 7.41 22.28 25.80
N ASP A 163 8.23 21.94 26.80
CA ASP A 163 9.19 20.83 26.68
C ASP A 163 8.48 19.50 26.41
N SER A 164 7.40 19.24 27.17
CA SER A 164 6.58 18.04 27.00
C SER A 164 5.95 17.98 25.59
N MET A 165 5.37 19.09 25.12
CA MET A 165 4.77 19.17 23.78
C MET A 165 5.80 18.96 22.66
N ILE A 166 7.02 19.50 22.80
CA ILE A 166 8.10 19.29 21.83
C ILE A 166 8.51 17.81 21.81
N ASN A 167 8.66 17.19 22.98
CA ASN A 167 9.00 15.77 23.07
C ASN A 167 7.90 14.88 22.49
N ASP A 168 6.63 15.14 22.79
CA ASP A 168 5.49 14.38 22.25
C ASP A 168 5.41 14.51 20.72
N LEU A 169 5.62 15.72 20.18
CA LEU A 169 5.64 15.96 18.73
C LEU A 169 6.78 15.20 18.05
N LEU A 170 7.97 15.20 18.66
CA LEU A 170 9.12 14.44 18.16
C LEU A 170 8.87 12.93 18.17
N VAL A 171 8.29 12.41 19.24
CA VAL A 171 7.94 10.99 19.36
C VAL A 171 6.91 10.62 18.30
N MET A 172 5.86 11.42 18.13
CA MET A 172 4.84 11.22 17.10
C MET A 172 5.45 11.21 15.69
N SER A 173 6.31 12.19 15.38
CA SER A 173 7.01 12.30 14.08
C SER A 173 7.94 11.11 13.80
N ARG A 174 8.71 10.66 14.81
CA ARG A 174 9.61 9.50 14.69
C ARG A 174 8.84 8.19 14.54
N ASN A 175 7.72 8.04 15.25
CA ASN A 175 6.88 6.86 15.15
C ASN A 175 6.27 6.76 13.74
N GLN A 176 5.77 7.84 13.16
CA GLN A 176 5.30 7.84 11.76
C GLN A 176 6.37 7.37 10.75
N ALA A 177 7.66 7.61 11.03
CA ALA A 177 8.78 7.18 10.18
C ALA A 177 9.10 5.68 10.31
N LYS A 178 9.28 5.22 11.55
CA LYS A 178 9.73 3.85 11.83
C LYS A 178 8.62 2.86 11.56
N ASN A 179 7.36 3.24 11.80
CA ASN A 179 6.20 2.36 11.68
C ASN A 179 5.98 1.86 10.25
N ALA A 180 6.47 2.58 9.23
CA ALA A 180 6.36 2.19 7.83
C ALA A 180 7.34 1.08 7.38
N LEU A 181 8.42 0.80 8.14
CA LEU A 181 9.58 0.11 7.56
C LEU A 181 9.67 -1.39 7.87
N VAL A 182 9.19 -1.87 9.03
CA VAL A 182 9.24 -3.30 9.37
C VAL A 182 7.95 -3.72 10.06
N SER A 183 7.07 -4.39 9.33
CA SER A 183 5.97 -5.17 9.92
C SER A 183 6.44 -6.61 10.09
N GLU A 184 6.40 -7.11 11.32
CA GLU A 184 6.73 -8.48 11.65
C GLU A 184 5.66 -9.10 12.55
N THR A 185 5.69 -10.43 12.68
CA THR A 185 4.81 -11.14 13.62
C THR A 185 5.49 -11.16 14.98
N VAL A 186 4.91 -10.47 15.96
CA VAL A 186 5.42 -10.41 17.35
C VAL A 186 4.36 -10.94 18.31
N LYS A 187 4.76 -11.46 19.47
CA LYS A 187 3.81 -11.91 20.50
C LYS A 187 3.49 -10.77 21.45
N ALA A 188 2.22 -10.56 21.77
CA ALA A 188 1.75 -9.47 22.63
C ALA A 188 2.46 -9.41 24.00
N ASN A 189 2.66 -10.56 24.64
CA ASN A 189 3.38 -10.65 25.91
C ASN A 189 4.86 -10.22 25.82
N GLN A 190 5.56 -10.57 24.73
CA GLN A 190 6.95 -10.16 24.52
C GLN A 190 7.06 -8.66 24.28
N LEU A 191 6.01 -8.09 23.68
CA LEU A 191 5.98 -6.67 23.32
C LEU A 191 5.65 -5.76 24.50
N TRP A 192 4.67 -6.13 25.31
CA TRP A 192 4.09 -5.19 26.29
C TRP A 192 4.46 -5.48 27.74
N ASN A 193 5.06 -6.63 28.07
CA ASN A 193 5.47 -6.91 29.45
C ASN A 193 6.47 -5.86 29.97
N GLU A 194 7.48 -5.50 29.19
CA GLU A 194 8.49 -4.51 29.60
C GLU A 194 7.86 -3.11 29.83
N VAL A 195 6.91 -2.72 28.98
CA VAL A 195 6.17 -1.46 29.14
C VAL A 195 5.34 -1.45 30.43
N LEU A 196 4.65 -2.56 30.73
CA LEU A 196 3.84 -2.69 31.93
C LEU A 196 4.69 -2.71 33.20
N ASP A 197 5.84 -3.38 33.17
CA ASP A 197 6.79 -3.45 34.30
C ASP A 197 7.38 -2.07 34.60
N ASN A 198 7.80 -1.32 33.58
CA ASN A 198 8.29 0.05 33.72
C ASN A 198 7.20 0.99 34.25
N ALA A 199 5.96 0.85 33.77
CA ALA A 199 4.83 1.64 34.24
C ALA A 199 4.45 1.33 35.69
N ALA A 200 4.53 0.07 36.11
CA ALA A 200 4.31 -0.33 37.49
C ALA A 200 5.34 0.32 38.43
N PHE A 201 6.62 0.33 38.03
CA PHE A 201 7.68 1.00 38.77
C PHE A 201 7.46 2.53 38.86
N GLU A 202 7.08 3.19 37.76
CA GLU A 202 6.80 4.62 37.75
C GLU A 202 5.58 4.98 38.63
N ALA A 203 4.53 4.15 38.61
CA ALA A 203 3.36 4.31 39.48
C ALA A 203 3.73 4.26 40.96
N GLU A 204 4.60 3.32 41.34
CA GLU A 204 5.09 3.17 42.72
C GLU A 204 5.84 4.42 43.19
N GLN A 205 6.72 4.97 42.34
CA GLN A 205 7.44 6.22 42.64
C GLN A 205 6.51 7.43 42.81
N MET A 206 5.37 7.42 42.12
CA MET A 206 4.34 8.45 42.23
C MET A 206 3.34 8.20 43.38
N GLY A 207 3.48 7.10 44.13
CA GLY A 207 2.55 6.71 45.19
C GLY A 207 1.16 6.29 44.67
N LYS A 208 1.07 5.80 43.43
CA LYS A 208 -0.18 5.36 42.79
C LYS A 208 -0.25 3.84 42.73
N SER A 209 -1.47 3.30 42.75
CA SER A 209 -1.67 1.86 42.53
C SER A 209 -1.79 1.56 41.03
N PHE A 210 -0.98 0.62 40.54
CA PHE A 210 -1.04 0.10 39.18
C PHE A 210 -1.41 -1.37 39.24
N THR A 211 -2.43 -1.79 38.48
CA THR A 211 -2.90 -3.18 38.48
C THR A 211 -3.14 -3.63 37.05
N VAL A 212 -2.61 -4.80 36.69
CA VAL A 212 -2.92 -5.47 35.43
C VAL A 212 -3.92 -6.58 35.73
N GLU A 213 -5.19 -6.37 35.40
CA GLU A 213 -6.28 -7.31 35.71
C GLU A 213 -6.20 -8.56 34.84
N TYR A 214 -5.80 -8.39 33.58
CA TYR A 214 -5.62 -9.50 32.65
C TYR A 214 -4.36 -9.24 31.81
N PRO A 215 -3.24 -9.97 32.03
CA PRO A 215 -1.98 -9.71 31.35
C PRO A 215 -2.01 -10.14 29.88
N PRO A 216 -1.15 -9.55 29.03
CA PRO A 216 -1.06 -9.96 27.64
C PRO A 216 -0.56 -11.40 27.52
N GLY A 217 -1.24 -12.20 26.71
CA GLY A 217 -0.85 -13.59 26.39
C GLY A 217 0.11 -13.69 25.20
N PRO A 218 0.55 -14.90 24.82
CA PRO A 218 1.37 -15.13 23.63
C PRO A 218 0.55 -15.03 22.33
N TRP A 219 -0.23 -13.96 22.17
CA TRP A 219 -1.08 -13.73 21.00
C TRP A 219 -0.25 -13.16 19.85
N PRO A 220 -0.37 -13.72 18.63
CA PRO A 220 0.34 -13.19 17.48
C PRO A 220 -0.26 -11.85 17.04
N LEU A 221 0.57 -10.83 16.97
CA LEU A 221 0.26 -9.52 16.42
C LEU A 221 1.10 -9.31 15.16
N TYR A 222 0.51 -8.71 14.13
CA TYR A 222 1.24 -8.33 12.92
C TYR A 222 1.31 -6.81 12.84
N GLY A 223 2.52 -6.27 12.79
CA GLY A 223 2.74 -4.83 12.71
C GLY A 223 4.16 -4.45 13.08
N ASN A 224 4.40 -3.17 13.27
CA ASN A 224 5.69 -2.68 13.73
C ASN A 224 5.77 -2.76 15.26
N PRO A 225 6.70 -3.52 15.85
CA PRO A 225 6.80 -3.67 17.30
C PRO A 225 6.96 -2.32 18.01
N ASN A 226 7.87 -1.46 17.55
CA ASN A 226 8.11 -0.15 18.18
C ASN A 226 6.85 0.73 18.16
N ALA A 227 6.03 0.63 17.10
CA ALA A 227 4.77 1.36 16.99
C ALA A 227 3.79 0.96 18.10
N LEU A 228 3.60 -0.35 18.23
CA LEU A 228 2.63 -0.97 19.12
C LEU A 228 3.07 -0.82 20.59
N GLU A 229 4.38 -0.88 20.84
CA GLU A 229 4.99 -0.60 22.14
C GLU A 229 4.76 0.86 22.54
N SER A 230 5.14 1.80 21.69
CA SER A 230 4.99 3.24 21.97
C SER A 230 3.52 3.66 22.09
N ALA A 231 2.61 3.00 21.37
CA ALA A 231 1.16 3.25 21.50
C ALA A 231 0.66 2.93 22.91
N LEU A 232 0.99 1.74 23.43
CA LEU A 232 0.61 1.35 24.80
C LEU A 232 1.29 2.25 25.82
N GLU A 233 2.60 2.48 25.67
CA GLU A 233 3.38 3.33 26.58
C GLU A 233 2.77 4.73 26.71
N ASN A 234 2.35 5.34 25.60
CA ASN A 234 1.70 6.65 25.62
C ASN A 234 0.35 6.64 26.35
N ILE A 235 -0.46 5.59 26.17
CA ILE A 235 -1.74 5.45 26.87
C ILE A 235 -1.50 5.30 28.38
N VAL A 236 -0.59 4.41 28.77
CA VAL A 236 -0.28 4.12 30.18
C VAL A 236 0.35 5.34 30.85
N ARG A 237 1.29 6.02 30.21
CA ARG A 237 1.89 7.27 30.72
C ARG A 237 0.86 8.38 30.87
N ASN A 238 -0.08 8.50 29.94
CA ASN A 238 -1.21 9.42 30.10
C ASN A 238 -2.08 9.04 31.31
N ALA A 239 -2.40 7.76 31.49
CA ALA A 239 -3.14 7.30 32.65
C ALA A 239 -2.37 7.59 33.96
N LEU A 240 -1.06 7.39 33.99
CA LEU A 240 -0.20 7.74 35.13
C LEU A 240 -0.22 9.24 35.41
N ARG A 241 -0.19 10.10 34.39
CA ARG A 241 -0.20 11.56 34.57
C ARG A 241 -1.52 12.08 35.12
N TYR A 242 -2.66 11.59 34.61
CA TYR A 242 -3.98 12.14 34.90
C TYR A 242 -4.78 11.40 35.97
N SER A 243 -4.39 10.17 36.35
CA SER A 243 -5.05 9.44 37.43
C SER A 243 -4.74 10.03 38.81
N HIS A 244 -5.71 9.96 39.71
CA HIS A 244 -5.52 10.40 41.10
C HIS A 244 -4.84 9.33 41.96
N THR A 245 -5.32 8.09 41.94
CA THR A 245 -4.90 7.04 42.91
C THR A 245 -4.74 5.64 42.33
N LYS A 246 -5.46 5.29 41.25
CA LYS A 246 -5.45 3.94 40.66
C LYS A 246 -5.41 3.98 39.14
N ILE A 247 -4.60 3.10 38.57
CA ILE A 247 -4.55 2.76 37.15
C ILE A 247 -4.83 1.25 37.05
N SER A 248 -5.76 0.87 36.17
CA SER A 248 -6.02 -0.54 35.84
C SER A 248 -5.85 -0.75 34.34
N VAL A 249 -5.15 -1.82 33.95
CA VAL A 249 -4.95 -2.23 32.57
C VAL A 249 -5.48 -3.65 32.40
N SER A 250 -6.32 -3.87 31.39
CA SER A 250 -6.92 -5.18 31.10
C SER A 250 -6.80 -5.48 29.61
N PHE A 251 -6.17 -6.60 29.26
CA PHE A 251 -6.15 -7.05 27.88
C PHE A 251 -7.33 -8.01 27.61
N SER A 252 -7.83 -8.04 26.39
CA SER A 252 -8.81 -9.04 25.96
C SER A 252 -8.52 -9.49 24.53
N VAL A 253 -8.75 -10.76 24.25
CA VAL A 253 -8.59 -11.35 22.91
C VAL A 253 -9.92 -11.93 22.45
N ASP A 254 -10.35 -11.51 21.27
CA ASP A 254 -11.51 -12.06 20.57
C ASP A 254 -11.06 -12.63 19.20
N LYS A 255 -11.96 -13.35 18.54
CA LYS A 255 -11.76 -14.01 17.25
C LYS A 255 -11.36 -13.01 16.14
N ASP A 256 -11.67 -11.74 16.32
CA ASP A 256 -11.40 -10.65 15.38
C ASP A 256 -10.19 -9.77 15.76
N GLY A 257 -9.55 -9.98 16.92
CA GLY A 257 -8.36 -9.23 17.34
C GLY A 257 -8.15 -9.09 18.84
N VAL A 258 -7.12 -8.34 19.23
CA VAL A 258 -6.81 -7.99 20.64
C VAL A 258 -7.31 -6.56 20.88
N THR A 259 -8.13 -6.36 21.92
CA THR A 259 -8.51 -5.03 22.42
C THR A 259 -7.96 -4.84 23.84
N GLY A 260 -7.33 -3.69 24.08
CA GLY A 260 -6.78 -3.29 25.37
C GLY A 260 -7.36 -1.98 25.84
#